data_AF-A0A356KX36-F1
#
_entry.id   AF-A0A356KX36-F1
#
_cell.length_a   1.000
_cell.length_b   1.000
_cell.length_c   1.000
_cell.angle_alpha   90.00
_cell.angle_beta   90.00
_cell.angle_gamma   90.00
#
_symmetry.space_group_name_H-M   'P 1'
#
loop_
_entity.id
_entity.type
_entity.pdbx_description
1 polymer ?
#
loop_
_entity_poly.entity_id
_entity_poly.type
_entity_poly.pdbx_seq_one_letter_code
_entity_poly.pdbx_strand_id
1 'polypeptide(L)'
;MAKKKSAPKTTSNKAASKKKAPAKSAPPASASGEAEVQRDPPELRYAEELAFLAAWDEGPRPPGWALTPRAVVVFVVGSRDPLSLESPPKGVKKRLAIEPKFVGDRTLIERCVVTLAGERGLLLVGEPGTAKSLLSELLAAAVCGSSALTVQGTAGTSEEHLRYGWNYSLLIAKGPHEEALVPSPVLTAMQGGGVARVEEITRCLPEVQDALVSILSERRLAIPELPASDGSGASQVFARPGFNVIATANLRDRGVSEMSAALKRRFNFEVVEPISDLAAE
;
A
#
# COMPACT_ATOMS: atom_id res chain seq x y z
N MET A 1 -77.52 -43.44 31.91
CA MET A 1 -76.99 -42.71 33.10
C MET A 1 -76.42 -41.38 32.58
N ALA A 2 -76.73 -40.17 33.07
CA ALA A 2 -76.73 -39.64 34.45
C ALA A 2 -75.29 -39.59 35.02
N LYS A 3 -74.67 -38.49 35.49
CA LYS A 3 -75.01 -37.06 35.83
C LYS A 3 -73.70 -36.21 35.66
N LYS A 4 -73.55 -34.86 35.69
CA LYS A 4 -74.40 -33.65 35.92
C LYS A 4 -73.59 -32.38 35.47
N LYS A 5 -74.17 -31.44 34.68
CA LYS A 5 -73.90 -29.95 34.68
C LYS A 5 -72.48 -29.43 34.31
N SER A 6 -72.24 -28.15 33.93
CA SER A 6 -73.11 -26.97 33.63
C SER A 6 -72.42 -25.99 32.66
N ALA A 7 -73.21 -25.13 31.99
CA ALA A 7 -72.75 -24.09 31.06
C ALA A 7 -72.74 -22.66 31.72
N PRO A 8 -72.85 -21.52 31.00
CA PRO A 8 -71.69 -20.65 30.76
C PRO A 8 -71.86 -19.20 31.30
N LYS A 9 -70.82 -18.36 31.17
CA LYS A 9 -70.99 -16.90 31.17
C LYS A 9 -70.18 -16.19 30.09
N THR A 10 -70.92 -15.37 29.35
CA THR A 10 -70.47 -14.38 28.36
C THR A 10 -69.83 -13.14 28.99
N THR A 11 -68.89 -12.53 28.28
CA THR A 11 -68.76 -11.06 28.22
C THR A 11 -68.35 -10.61 26.82
N SER A 12 -68.56 -9.32 26.55
CA SER A 12 -68.43 -8.62 25.28
C SER A 12 -66.97 -8.58 24.72
N ASN A 13 -66.67 -8.11 23.49
CA ASN A 13 -67.37 -7.08 22.72
C ASN A 13 -67.06 -7.05 21.20
N LYS A 14 -67.92 -6.33 20.46
CA LYS A 14 -67.78 -5.68 19.14
C LYS A 14 -66.64 -6.07 18.17
N ALA A 15 -67.04 -6.34 16.93
CA ALA A 15 -66.17 -6.27 15.75
C ALA A 15 -65.71 -4.82 15.44
N ALA A 16 -64.51 -4.67 14.87
CA ALA A 16 -64.06 -3.43 14.23
C ALA A 16 -63.02 -3.69 13.11
N SER A 17 -63.37 -3.27 11.89
CA SER A 17 -62.53 -2.88 10.74
C SER A 17 -61.18 -3.58 10.45
N LYS A 18 -61.05 -4.14 9.23
CA LYS A 18 -59.76 -4.46 8.60
C LYS A 18 -58.93 -3.20 8.41
N LYS A 19 -57.88 -2.97 9.22
CA LYS A 19 -56.84 -1.99 8.89
C LYS A 19 -55.82 -2.58 7.91
N LYS A 20 -55.74 -1.97 6.72
CA LYS A 20 -54.72 -2.25 5.69
C LYS A 20 -53.37 -1.76 6.23
N ALA A 21 -52.37 -2.63 6.31
CA ALA A 21 -51.03 -2.24 6.74
C ALA A 21 -50.40 -1.24 5.74
N PRO A 22 -49.71 -0.18 6.20
CA PRO A 22 -48.97 0.69 5.30
C PRO A 22 -47.77 -0.07 4.73
N ALA A 23 -47.53 0.06 3.42
CA ALA A 23 -46.28 -0.39 2.83
C ALA A 23 -45.14 0.45 3.41
N LYS A 24 -44.07 -0.19 3.90
CA LYS A 24 -42.84 0.52 4.24
C LYS A 24 -42.23 1.02 2.93
N SER A 25 -42.29 2.33 2.71
CA SER A 25 -41.48 2.98 1.68
C SER A 25 -40.00 2.67 1.95
N ALA A 26 -39.27 2.24 0.93
CA ALA A 26 -37.81 2.20 1.02
C ALA A 26 -37.28 3.61 1.35
N PRO A 27 -36.21 3.74 2.18
CA PRO A 27 -35.56 5.02 2.35
C PRO A 27 -35.03 5.49 0.99
N PRO A 28 -35.05 6.80 0.68
CA PRO A 28 -34.40 7.30 -0.52
C PRO A 28 -32.90 6.99 -0.46
N ALA A 29 -32.32 6.65 -1.61
CA ALA A 29 -30.87 6.56 -1.74
C ALA A 29 -30.27 7.97 -1.60
N SER A 30 -29.92 8.34 -0.36
CA SER A 30 -29.18 9.57 -0.06
C SER A 30 -27.83 9.54 -0.76
N ALA A 31 -27.33 10.72 -1.14
CA ALA A 31 -26.08 10.89 -1.87
C ALA A 31 -24.91 10.12 -1.25
N SER A 32 -23.95 9.77 -2.10
CA SER A 32 -22.64 9.26 -1.68
C SER A 32 -21.91 10.31 -0.85
N GLY A 33 -22.10 10.25 0.47
CA GLY A 33 -21.18 10.88 1.40
C GLY A 33 -19.83 10.20 1.22
N GLU A 34 -18.80 11.01 0.95
CA GLU A 34 -17.42 10.55 1.05
C GLU A 34 -17.21 10.02 2.47
N ALA A 35 -16.77 8.77 2.60
CA ALA A 35 -16.61 8.16 3.91
C ALA A 35 -15.46 8.87 4.63
N GLU A 36 -15.76 9.53 5.75
CA GLU A 36 -14.80 10.30 6.54
C GLU A 36 -13.69 9.36 7.06
N VAL A 37 -12.55 9.34 6.36
CA VAL A 37 -11.41 8.47 6.70
C VAL A 37 -10.52 9.14 7.75
N GLN A 38 -10.07 8.35 8.72
CA GLN A 38 -9.23 8.84 9.82
C GLN A 38 -7.85 9.36 9.35
N ARG A 39 -7.36 8.89 8.20
CA ARG A 39 -6.10 9.29 7.59
C ARG A 39 -6.13 9.04 6.08
N ASP A 40 -6.01 10.10 5.29
CA ASP A 40 -5.76 10.00 3.86
C ASP A 40 -4.34 9.45 3.56
N PRO A 41 -4.18 8.61 2.53
CA PRO A 41 -2.86 8.25 2.01
C PRO A 41 -2.21 9.46 1.31
N PRO A 42 -0.86 9.56 1.23
CA PRO A 42 -0.20 10.76 0.73
C PRO A 42 -0.57 11.15 -0.71
N GLU A 43 -0.86 10.17 -1.57
CA GLU A 43 -1.31 10.41 -2.95
C GLU A 43 -2.64 11.19 -3.04
N LEU A 44 -3.49 11.11 -2.01
CA LEU A 44 -4.72 11.91 -1.91
C LEU A 44 -4.47 13.18 -1.09
N ARG A 45 -3.88 13.06 0.11
CA ARG A 45 -3.64 14.17 1.03
C ARG A 45 -2.84 15.32 0.40
N TYR A 46 -1.88 14.99 -0.45
CA TYR A 46 -0.96 15.95 -1.08
C TYR A 46 -1.12 15.99 -2.61
N ALA A 47 -2.29 15.61 -3.13
CA ALA A 47 -2.56 15.53 -4.58
C ALA A 47 -2.24 16.83 -5.33
N GLU A 48 -2.51 18.00 -4.73
CA GLU A 48 -2.17 19.31 -5.35
C GLU A 48 -0.66 19.55 -5.43
N GLU A 49 0.10 19.22 -4.39
CA GLU A 49 1.57 19.35 -4.38
C GLU A 49 2.21 18.37 -5.36
N LEU A 50 1.71 17.13 -5.43
CA LEU A 50 2.17 16.11 -6.38
C LEU A 50 1.89 16.55 -7.84
N ALA A 51 0.67 17.04 -8.13
CA ALA A 51 0.32 17.56 -9.45
C ALA A 51 1.13 18.81 -9.84
N PHE A 52 1.38 19.71 -8.89
CA PHE A 52 2.25 20.86 -9.09
C PHE A 52 3.70 20.44 -9.38
N LEU A 53 4.27 19.53 -8.58
CA LEU A 53 5.65 19.07 -8.74
C LEU A 53 5.85 18.25 -10.02
N ALA A 54 4.83 17.50 -10.47
CA ALA A 54 4.82 16.84 -11.77
C ALA A 54 4.88 17.82 -12.94
N ALA A 55 4.34 19.03 -12.80
CA ALA A 55 4.40 20.10 -13.81
C ALA A 55 5.62 21.03 -13.65
N TRP A 56 6.22 21.11 -12.45
CA TRP A 56 7.34 22.01 -12.14
C TRP A 56 8.71 21.47 -12.58
N ASP A 57 8.83 20.15 -12.78
CA ASP A 57 10.07 19.55 -13.23
C ASP A 57 9.89 18.74 -14.53
N GLU A 58 10.36 19.33 -15.62
CA GLU A 58 10.44 18.69 -16.95
C GLU A 58 11.70 17.82 -17.11
N GLY A 59 12.53 17.69 -16.06
CA GLY A 59 13.71 16.84 -16.04
C GLY A 59 13.41 15.34 -16.25
N PRO A 60 14.47 14.53 -16.47
CA PRO A 60 14.32 13.10 -16.73
C PRO A 60 13.68 12.37 -15.53
N ARG A 61 12.63 11.60 -15.83
CA ARG A 61 12.00 10.64 -14.91
C ARG A 61 12.58 9.26 -15.21
N PRO A 62 13.00 8.47 -14.21
CA PRO A 62 13.25 7.05 -14.40
C PRO A 62 11.98 6.33 -14.91
N PRO A 63 12.10 5.16 -15.55
CA PRO A 63 10.94 4.43 -16.04
C PRO A 63 9.90 4.18 -14.94
N GLY A 64 8.61 4.39 -15.25
CA GLY A 64 7.51 4.23 -14.30
C GLY A 64 7.35 5.35 -13.26
N TRP A 65 8.26 6.34 -13.19
CA TRP A 65 8.18 7.41 -12.19
C TRP A 65 7.22 8.53 -12.63
N ALA A 66 6.39 9.00 -11.68
CA ALA A 66 5.50 10.16 -11.84
C ALA A 66 6.27 11.49 -11.74
N LEU A 67 7.16 11.59 -10.73
CA LEU A 67 8.00 12.76 -10.48
C LEU A 67 9.45 12.54 -10.91
N THR A 68 10.20 13.62 -11.13
CA THR A 68 11.67 13.55 -11.28
C THR A 68 12.32 13.25 -9.93
N PRO A 69 13.57 12.75 -9.88
CA PRO A 69 14.30 12.58 -8.63
C PRO A 69 14.38 13.88 -7.80
N ARG A 70 14.60 15.03 -8.44
CA ARG A 70 14.62 16.35 -7.77
C ARG A 70 13.25 16.72 -7.18
N ALA A 71 12.16 16.46 -7.91
CA ALA A 71 10.80 16.70 -7.45
C ALA A 71 10.39 15.77 -6.30
N VAL A 72 10.82 14.50 -6.28
CA VAL A 72 10.61 13.60 -5.13
C VAL A 72 11.32 14.11 -3.88
N VAL A 73 12.59 14.56 -3.98
CA VAL A 73 13.30 15.15 -2.84
C VAL A 73 12.55 16.39 -2.31
N VAL A 74 12.15 17.30 -3.20
CA VAL A 74 11.41 18.53 -2.83
C VAL A 74 10.04 18.21 -2.21
N PHE A 75 9.32 17.20 -2.70
CA PHE A 75 8.04 16.78 -2.11
C PHE A 75 8.17 16.42 -0.63
N VAL A 76 9.23 15.71 -0.27
CA VAL A 76 9.48 15.21 1.10
C VAL A 76 10.04 16.31 2.01
N VAL A 77 11.07 17.04 1.57
CA VAL A 77 11.79 18.02 2.42
C VAL A 77 11.24 19.45 2.35
N GLY A 78 10.26 19.69 1.49
CA GLY A 78 9.68 21.00 1.23
C GLY A 78 10.55 21.90 0.33
N SER A 79 10.02 23.11 0.08
CA SER A 79 10.68 24.18 -0.67
C SER A 79 10.98 25.38 0.24
N ARG A 80 12.23 25.88 0.24
CA ARG A 80 12.60 27.10 1.00
C ARG A 80 11.81 28.33 0.55
N ASP A 81 11.59 28.45 -0.75
CA ASP A 81 10.87 29.55 -1.40
C ASP A 81 9.71 28.99 -2.23
N PRO A 82 8.54 29.68 -2.29
CA PRO A 82 7.40 29.18 -3.05
C PRO A 82 7.70 29.13 -4.56
N LEU A 83 7.74 27.90 -5.07
CA LEU A 83 8.06 27.51 -6.45
C LEU A 83 7.00 28.06 -7.42
N SER A 84 7.40 28.37 -8.66
CA SER A 84 6.54 28.98 -9.67
C SER A 84 6.58 28.23 -11.00
N LEU A 85 5.45 28.25 -11.72
CA LEU A 85 5.29 27.78 -13.09
C LEU A 85 5.09 28.98 -14.02
N GLU A 86 5.66 28.96 -15.22
CA GLU A 86 5.37 29.99 -16.22
C GLU A 86 3.96 29.79 -16.82
N SER A 87 3.71 28.56 -17.29
CA SER A 87 2.48 28.12 -17.95
C SER A 87 1.87 26.91 -17.22
N PRO A 88 1.14 27.11 -16.11
CA PRO A 88 0.57 26.00 -15.33
C PRO A 88 -0.53 25.25 -16.10
N PRO A 89 -0.60 23.91 -16.01
CA PRO A 89 -1.74 23.13 -16.50
C PRO A 89 -3.07 23.52 -15.84
N LYS A 90 -4.19 23.25 -16.51
CA LYS A 90 -5.53 23.55 -15.98
C LYS A 90 -5.77 22.80 -14.65
N GLY A 91 -6.00 23.56 -13.59
CA GLY A 91 -6.22 23.04 -12.22
C GLY A 91 -4.97 23.08 -11.34
N VAL A 92 -3.79 23.36 -11.88
CA VAL A 92 -2.54 23.51 -11.12
C VAL A 92 -2.32 25.00 -10.77
N LYS A 93 -1.93 25.29 -9.53
CA LYS A 93 -1.60 26.66 -9.09
C LYS A 93 -0.36 27.20 -9.83
N LYS A 94 -0.35 28.49 -10.18
CA LYS A 94 0.84 29.13 -10.81
C LYS A 94 2.04 29.22 -9.86
N ARG A 95 1.81 29.32 -8.55
CA ARG A 95 2.84 29.38 -7.50
C ARG A 95 2.38 28.60 -6.28
N LEU A 96 3.27 27.80 -5.70
CA LEU A 96 2.97 26.95 -4.54
C LEU A 96 4.19 26.84 -3.62
N ALA A 97 3.96 26.88 -2.31
CA ALA A 97 4.96 26.46 -1.33
C ALA A 97 4.75 24.97 -1.05
N ILE A 98 5.83 24.20 -1.09
CA ILE A 98 5.82 22.77 -0.76
C ILE A 98 6.22 22.65 0.70
N GLU A 99 5.32 22.15 1.54
CA GLU A 99 5.58 22.04 2.98
C GLU A 99 6.45 20.80 3.28
N PRO A 100 7.38 20.86 4.26
CA PRO A 100 8.15 19.69 4.67
C PRO A 100 7.22 18.63 5.29
N LYS A 101 7.33 17.38 4.81
CA LYS A 101 6.50 16.24 5.25
C LYS A 101 7.27 15.23 6.09
N PHE A 102 8.59 15.43 6.21
CA PHE A 102 9.51 14.60 6.96
C PHE A 102 10.61 15.48 7.57
N VAL A 103 10.94 15.23 8.83
CA VAL A 103 11.95 15.98 9.58
C VAL A 103 13.22 15.15 9.68
N GLY A 104 14.28 15.60 9.01
CA GLY A 104 15.58 14.95 8.97
C GLY A 104 16.49 15.52 7.89
N ASP A 105 17.68 14.93 7.72
CA ASP A 105 18.67 15.41 6.75
C ASP A 105 18.18 15.25 5.30
N ARG A 106 18.33 16.31 4.50
CA ARG A 106 18.05 16.28 3.05
C ARG A 106 18.92 15.23 2.34
N THR A 107 20.16 15.03 2.80
CA THR A 107 21.09 14.04 2.22
C THR A 107 20.55 12.62 2.35
N LEU A 108 19.86 12.28 3.45
CA LEU A 108 19.18 10.99 3.63
C LEU A 108 18.15 10.78 2.51
N ILE A 109 17.32 11.79 2.24
CA ILE A 109 16.28 11.74 1.22
C ILE A 109 16.90 11.66 -0.18
N GLU A 110 17.95 12.42 -0.45
CA GLU A 110 18.69 12.36 -1.71
C GLU A 110 19.30 10.97 -1.96
N ARG A 111 19.90 10.32 -0.95
CA ARG A 111 20.40 8.93 -1.07
C ARG A 111 19.28 7.89 -1.23
N CYS A 112 18.14 8.07 -0.54
CA CYS A 112 16.95 7.23 -0.73
C CYS A 112 16.44 7.30 -2.17
N VAL A 113 16.31 8.51 -2.72
CA VAL A 113 15.84 8.75 -4.09
C VAL A 113 16.85 8.23 -5.13
N VAL A 114 18.15 8.43 -4.93
CA VAL A 114 19.20 7.87 -5.81
C VAL A 114 19.20 6.34 -5.79
N THR A 115 18.98 5.72 -4.63
CA THR A 115 18.82 4.26 -4.50
C THR A 115 17.66 3.74 -5.32
N LEU A 116 16.49 4.40 -5.22
CA LEU A 116 15.29 3.99 -5.94
C LEU A 116 15.42 4.22 -7.46
N ALA A 117 16.01 5.35 -7.87
CA ALA A 117 16.22 5.70 -9.28
C ALA A 117 17.29 4.81 -9.96
N GLY A 118 18.23 4.26 -9.19
CA GLY A 118 19.18 3.24 -9.63
C GLY A 118 18.65 1.80 -9.59
N GLU A 119 17.32 1.63 -9.49
CA GLU A 119 16.63 0.33 -9.43
C GLU A 119 17.20 -0.66 -8.39
N ARG A 120 17.57 -0.15 -7.20
CA ARG A 120 17.97 -0.97 -6.04
C ARG A 120 16.93 -0.92 -4.94
N GLY A 121 16.80 -2.02 -4.19
CA GLY A 121 15.97 -2.02 -2.99
C GLY A 121 16.49 -1.00 -1.97
N LEU A 122 15.58 -0.28 -1.33
CA LEU A 122 15.87 0.64 -0.23
C LEU A 122 15.46 0.00 1.09
N LEU A 123 16.35 -0.03 2.08
CA LEU A 123 16.03 -0.52 3.43
C LEU A 123 16.26 0.59 4.46
N LEU A 124 15.14 1.16 4.92
CA LEU A 124 15.11 2.17 5.97
C LEU A 124 15.28 1.50 7.33
N VAL A 125 16.36 1.80 8.05
CA VAL A 125 16.67 1.20 9.35
C VAL A 125 16.72 2.26 10.45
N GLY A 126 16.35 1.90 11.68
CA GLY A 126 16.39 2.85 12.80
C GLY A 126 15.80 2.26 14.07
N GLU A 127 15.51 3.14 15.04
CA GLU A 127 14.78 2.78 16.26
C GLU A 127 13.26 2.84 16.02
N PRO A 128 12.41 2.24 16.87
CA PRO A 128 10.97 2.49 16.84
C PRO A 128 10.66 3.99 16.92
N GLY A 129 9.60 4.44 16.25
CA GLY A 129 9.19 5.85 16.23
C GLY A 129 9.87 6.75 15.19
N THR A 130 11.02 6.36 14.58
CA THR A 130 11.78 7.24 13.65
C THR A 130 11.16 7.44 12.25
N ALA A 131 9.83 7.59 12.16
CA ALA A 131 9.05 7.93 10.96
C ALA A 131 9.30 7.08 9.67
N LYS A 132 9.99 5.94 9.77
CA LYS A 132 10.40 5.09 8.63
C LYS A 132 9.26 4.72 7.69
N SER A 133 8.11 4.33 8.24
CA SER A 133 6.93 3.97 7.46
C SER A 133 6.27 5.18 6.78
N LEU A 134 6.31 6.36 7.39
CA LEU A 134 5.86 7.62 6.77
C LEU A 134 6.78 8.01 5.60
N LEU A 135 8.10 7.89 5.77
CA LEU A 135 9.05 8.14 4.68
C LEU A 135 8.84 7.13 3.52
N SER A 136 8.60 5.86 3.85
CA SER A 136 8.24 4.79 2.90
C SER A 136 6.93 5.08 2.14
N GLU A 137 5.89 5.56 2.82
CA GLU A 137 4.64 6.04 2.19
C GLU A 137 4.89 7.22 1.24
N LEU A 138 5.58 8.27 1.72
CA LEU A 138 5.84 9.50 0.97
C LEU A 138 6.66 9.23 -0.30
N LEU A 139 7.72 8.41 -0.19
CA LEU A 139 8.54 8.02 -1.33
C LEU A 139 7.75 7.20 -2.36
N ALA A 140 6.93 6.24 -1.94
CA ALA A 140 6.13 5.44 -2.87
C ALA A 140 5.08 6.29 -3.61
N ALA A 141 4.34 7.15 -2.90
CA ALA A 141 3.38 8.06 -3.49
C ALA A 141 4.03 9.05 -4.49
N ALA A 142 5.20 9.60 -4.14
CA ALA A 142 5.94 10.51 -5.01
C ALA A 142 6.60 9.82 -6.22
N VAL A 143 7.03 8.56 -6.07
CA VAL A 143 7.67 7.78 -7.14
C VAL A 143 6.64 7.22 -8.10
N CYS A 144 5.70 6.39 -7.66
CA CYS A 144 4.78 5.66 -8.54
C CYS A 144 3.30 6.04 -8.38
N GLY A 145 2.99 7.16 -7.72
CA GLY A 145 1.62 7.67 -7.58
C GLY A 145 0.74 6.93 -6.57
N SER A 146 1.26 5.92 -5.85
CA SER A 146 0.54 5.30 -4.74
C SER A 146 1.45 4.70 -3.68
N SER A 147 1.01 4.75 -2.42
CA SER A 147 1.64 4.14 -1.25
C SER A 147 1.00 2.81 -0.82
N ALA A 148 -0.08 2.38 -1.51
CA ALA A 148 -0.97 1.31 -1.04
C ALA A 148 -0.42 -0.12 -1.15
N LEU A 149 0.61 -0.38 -1.98
CA LEU A 149 1.16 -1.72 -2.23
C LEU A 149 2.09 -2.19 -1.09
N THR A 150 1.52 -2.39 0.10
CA THR A 150 2.24 -2.64 1.35
C THR A 150 2.01 -4.04 1.92
N VAL A 151 3.09 -4.68 2.35
CA VAL A 151 3.12 -5.92 3.12
C VAL A 151 3.63 -5.59 4.52
N GLN A 152 2.84 -5.92 5.55
CA GLN A 152 3.25 -5.76 6.96
C GLN A 152 3.97 -7.03 7.43
N GLY A 153 5.21 -6.88 7.88
CA GLY A 153 6.02 -7.95 8.43
C GLY A 153 5.59 -8.31 9.85
N THR A 154 5.29 -9.58 10.10
CA THR A 154 4.83 -10.13 11.38
C THR A 154 5.24 -11.59 11.49
N ALA A 155 5.15 -12.17 12.68
CA ALA A 155 5.35 -13.61 12.88
C ALA A 155 4.32 -14.51 12.15
N GLY A 156 3.22 -13.94 11.64
CA GLY A 156 2.22 -14.64 10.80
C GLY A 156 2.34 -14.35 9.30
N THR A 157 3.29 -13.51 8.88
CA THR A 157 3.48 -13.18 7.46
C THR A 157 4.16 -14.35 6.75
N SER A 158 3.49 -14.92 5.74
CA SER A 158 3.96 -16.05 4.94
C SER A 158 4.54 -15.62 3.58
N GLU A 159 5.17 -16.55 2.84
CA GLU A 159 5.62 -16.30 1.46
C GLU A 159 4.49 -15.80 0.54
N GLU A 160 3.25 -16.26 0.73
CA GLU A 160 2.11 -15.83 -0.10
C GLU A 160 1.90 -14.30 -0.07
N HIS A 161 2.20 -13.67 1.06
CA HIS A 161 2.09 -12.22 1.24
C HIS A 161 3.16 -11.43 0.48
N LEU A 162 4.28 -12.07 0.11
CA LEU A 162 5.39 -11.46 -0.65
C LEU A 162 5.49 -11.98 -2.10
N ARG A 163 4.80 -13.06 -2.43
CA ARG A 163 4.79 -13.70 -3.75
C ARG A 163 3.38 -13.70 -4.34
N TYR A 164 2.59 -14.73 -4.05
CA TYR A 164 1.20 -14.88 -4.46
C TYR A 164 0.54 -15.92 -3.54
N GLY A 165 -0.76 -15.77 -3.31
CA GLY A 165 -1.61 -16.80 -2.74
C GLY A 165 -2.54 -17.40 -3.78
N TRP A 166 -3.47 -18.24 -3.33
CA TRP A 166 -4.49 -18.85 -4.19
C TRP A 166 -5.90 -18.62 -3.66
N ASN A 167 -6.84 -18.39 -4.59
CA ASN A 167 -8.26 -18.56 -4.34
C ASN A 167 -8.54 -20.07 -4.30
N TYR A 168 -8.41 -20.66 -3.10
CA TYR A 168 -8.54 -22.10 -2.87
C TYR A 168 -9.83 -22.71 -3.43
N SER A 169 -10.94 -21.95 -3.46
CA SER A 169 -12.20 -22.40 -4.08
C SER A 169 -12.08 -22.60 -5.59
N LEU A 170 -11.44 -21.67 -6.31
CA LEU A 170 -11.18 -21.80 -7.74
C LEU A 170 -10.09 -22.84 -8.03
N LEU A 171 -9.05 -22.91 -7.18
CA LEU A 171 -7.97 -23.88 -7.29
C LEU A 171 -8.48 -25.33 -7.16
N ILE A 172 -9.38 -25.60 -6.21
CA ILE A 172 -9.99 -26.93 -6.04
C ILE A 172 -10.99 -27.23 -7.18
N ALA A 173 -11.75 -26.25 -7.65
CA ALA A 173 -12.80 -26.46 -8.65
C ALA A 173 -12.29 -26.59 -10.10
N LYS A 174 -11.15 -25.97 -10.44
CA LYS A 174 -10.62 -25.87 -11.81
C LYS A 174 -9.14 -26.28 -11.96
N GLY A 175 -8.41 -26.49 -10.85
CA GLY A 175 -6.95 -26.61 -10.86
C GLY A 175 -6.23 -25.25 -10.95
N PRO A 176 -4.89 -25.23 -11.04
CA PRO A 176 -4.11 -24.01 -11.22
C PRO A 176 -4.43 -23.31 -12.55
N HIS A 177 -4.83 -22.04 -12.48
CA HIS A 177 -5.08 -21.16 -13.63
C HIS A 177 -5.06 -19.70 -13.15
N GLU A 178 -4.96 -18.74 -14.08
CA GLU A 178 -4.74 -17.32 -13.75
C GLU A 178 -5.84 -16.71 -12.87
N GLU A 179 -7.12 -17.07 -13.05
CA GLU A 179 -8.22 -16.56 -12.20
C GLU A 179 -8.13 -17.05 -10.73
N ALA A 180 -7.44 -18.17 -10.48
CA ALA A 180 -7.22 -18.66 -9.12
C ALA A 180 -6.03 -17.98 -8.43
N LEU A 181 -5.15 -17.31 -9.17
CA LEU A 181 -3.97 -16.64 -8.62
C LEU A 181 -4.39 -15.38 -7.86
N VAL A 182 -3.95 -15.22 -6.61
CA VAL A 182 -4.13 -14.00 -5.82
C VAL A 182 -2.80 -13.26 -5.75
N PRO A 183 -2.59 -12.19 -6.52
CA PRO A 183 -1.31 -11.48 -6.54
C PRO A 183 -1.08 -10.76 -5.21
N SER A 184 0.14 -10.89 -4.67
CA SER A 184 0.58 -10.08 -3.53
C SER A 184 0.74 -8.60 -3.91
N PRO A 185 0.88 -7.68 -2.94
CA PRO A 185 1.27 -6.30 -3.23
C PRO A 185 2.60 -6.20 -3.99
N VAL A 186 3.55 -7.12 -3.73
CA VAL A 186 4.84 -7.18 -4.43
C VAL A 186 4.66 -7.62 -5.89
N LEU A 187 3.88 -8.67 -6.15
CA LEU A 187 3.61 -9.13 -7.51
C LEU A 187 2.78 -8.09 -8.31
N THR A 188 1.85 -7.42 -7.64
CA THR A 188 1.10 -6.29 -8.22
C THR A 188 2.03 -5.15 -8.60
N ALA A 189 3.01 -4.80 -7.75
CA ALA A 189 4.02 -3.80 -8.04
C ALA A 189 4.94 -4.21 -9.21
N MET A 190 5.31 -5.49 -9.32
CA MET A 190 6.06 -6.05 -10.46
C MET A 190 5.27 -5.94 -11.77
N GLN A 191 3.99 -6.31 -11.75
CA GLN A 191 3.10 -6.27 -12.92
C GLN A 191 2.66 -4.85 -13.32
N GLY A 192 2.66 -3.90 -12.36
CA GLY A 192 2.38 -2.48 -12.60
C GLY A 192 3.60 -1.67 -13.04
N GLY A 193 4.80 -1.97 -12.50
CA GLY A 193 5.99 -1.12 -12.61
C GLY A 193 6.02 -0.03 -11.52
N GLY A 194 5.75 -0.40 -10.26
CA GLY A 194 5.67 0.53 -9.13
C GLY A 194 6.39 0.07 -7.87
N VAL A 195 6.27 0.84 -6.78
CA VAL A 195 6.96 0.56 -5.51
C VAL A 195 6.13 -0.37 -4.63
N ALA A 196 6.68 -1.54 -4.31
CA ALA A 196 6.21 -2.37 -3.21
C ALA A 196 6.84 -1.91 -1.89
N ARG A 197 6.09 -2.01 -0.80
CA ARG A 197 6.54 -1.66 0.55
C ARG A 197 6.51 -2.88 1.46
N VAL A 198 7.61 -3.18 2.15
CA VAL A 198 7.73 -4.30 3.09
C VAL A 198 8.08 -3.75 4.47
N GLU A 199 7.04 -3.35 5.20
CA GLU A 199 7.17 -2.69 6.49
C GLU A 199 7.53 -3.69 7.59
N GLU A 200 8.46 -3.33 8.47
CA GLU A 200 8.92 -4.18 9.58
C GLU A 200 9.39 -5.58 9.14
N ILE A 201 10.14 -5.65 8.01
CA ILE A 201 10.60 -6.89 7.35
C ILE A 201 11.29 -7.88 8.30
N THR A 202 12.00 -7.38 9.33
CA THR A 202 12.70 -8.21 10.31
C THR A 202 11.77 -8.92 11.30
N ARG A 203 10.46 -8.63 11.33
CA ARG A 203 9.48 -9.46 12.06
C ARG A 203 9.00 -10.69 11.29
N CYS A 204 9.29 -10.80 9.99
CA CYS A 204 9.05 -12.03 9.22
C CYS A 204 10.07 -13.12 9.61
N LEU A 205 9.71 -14.38 9.43
CA LEU A 205 10.66 -15.51 9.52
C LEU A 205 11.75 -15.38 8.43
N PRO A 206 13.01 -15.85 8.64
CA PRO A 206 14.10 -15.69 7.67
C PRO A 206 13.78 -16.25 6.28
N GLU A 207 13.12 -17.42 6.23
CA GLU A 207 12.68 -18.07 4.98
C GLU A 207 11.69 -17.20 4.17
N VAL A 208 10.78 -16.52 4.87
CA VAL A 208 9.82 -15.58 4.26
C VAL A 208 10.52 -14.32 3.78
N GLN A 209 11.54 -13.82 4.49
CA GLN A 209 12.36 -12.71 4.01
C GLN A 209 13.11 -13.09 2.73
N ASP A 210 13.71 -14.29 2.68
CA ASP A 210 14.54 -14.73 1.55
C ASP A 210 13.74 -14.97 0.25
N ALA A 211 12.41 -15.05 0.30
CA ALA A 211 11.54 -15.01 -0.89
C ALA A 211 11.75 -13.73 -1.75
N LEU A 212 12.24 -12.64 -1.16
CA LEU A 212 12.58 -11.41 -1.89
C LEU A 212 13.92 -11.48 -2.63
N VAL A 213 14.78 -12.49 -2.37
CA VAL A 213 16.14 -12.56 -2.96
C VAL A 213 16.09 -12.67 -4.47
N SER A 214 15.25 -13.55 -5.04
CA SER A 214 15.07 -13.68 -6.49
C SER A 214 14.40 -12.44 -7.10
N ILE A 215 13.35 -11.94 -6.45
CA ILE A 215 12.59 -10.75 -6.86
C ILE A 215 13.49 -9.51 -6.98
N LEU A 216 14.45 -9.33 -6.06
CA LEU A 216 15.41 -8.23 -6.08
C LEU A 216 16.65 -8.49 -6.95
N SER A 217 17.07 -9.74 -7.12
CA SER A 217 18.27 -10.09 -7.91
C SER A 217 18.00 -10.17 -9.41
N GLU A 218 16.90 -10.81 -9.79
CA GLU A 218 16.61 -11.25 -11.15
C GLU A 218 15.40 -10.53 -11.75
N ARG A 219 14.72 -9.69 -10.94
CA ARG A 219 13.51 -8.93 -11.31
C ARG A 219 12.41 -9.81 -11.92
N ARG A 220 12.34 -11.08 -11.51
CA ARG A 220 11.33 -12.06 -11.90
C ARG A 220 10.85 -12.88 -10.71
N LEU A 221 9.67 -13.46 -10.86
CA LEU A 221 9.02 -14.35 -9.91
C LEU A 221 8.48 -15.57 -10.69
N ALA A 222 8.80 -16.77 -10.24
CA ALA A 222 8.29 -18.01 -10.83
C ALA A 222 6.96 -18.44 -10.20
N ILE A 223 6.04 -18.90 -11.04
CA ILE A 223 4.73 -19.46 -10.68
C ILE A 223 4.65 -20.88 -11.32
N PRO A 224 5.36 -21.88 -10.77
CA PRO A 224 5.51 -23.19 -11.40
C PRO A 224 4.21 -24.00 -11.46
N GLU A 225 3.18 -23.61 -10.73
CA GLU A 225 1.85 -24.21 -10.81
C GLU A 225 1.11 -23.81 -12.09
N LEU A 226 1.48 -22.69 -12.73
CA LEU A 226 0.89 -22.23 -13.98
C LEU A 226 1.73 -22.65 -15.20
N PRO A 227 1.10 -23.06 -16.32
CA PRO A 227 1.81 -23.33 -17.56
C PRO A 227 2.38 -22.02 -18.15
N ALA A 228 3.59 -22.07 -18.70
CA ALA A 228 4.16 -20.97 -19.46
C ALA A 228 3.38 -20.76 -20.77
N SER A 229 3.14 -19.48 -21.13
CA SER A 229 2.36 -19.10 -22.31
C SER A 229 3.03 -19.42 -23.66
N ASP A 230 4.33 -19.71 -23.65
CA ASP A 230 5.12 -20.18 -24.79
C ASP A 230 5.30 -21.72 -24.82
N GLY A 231 4.76 -22.44 -23.83
CA GLY A 231 4.92 -23.89 -23.68
C GLY A 231 6.31 -24.34 -23.18
N SER A 232 7.19 -23.43 -22.76
CA SER A 232 8.56 -23.75 -22.32
C SER A 232 8.65 -24.46 -20.96
N GLY A 233 7.55 -24.46 -20.18
CA GLY A 233 7.47 -25.11 -18.87
C GLY A 233 6.67 -24.30 -17.85
N ALA A 234 7.35 -23.84 -16.80
CA ALA A 234 6.78 -23.09 -15.69
C ALA A 234 6.61 -21.59 -16.01
N SER A 235 5.44 -21.02 -15.67
CA SER A 235 5.18 -19.59 -15.86
C SER A 235 6.09 -18.71 -14.99
N GLN A 236 6.44 -17.53 -15.52
CA GLN A 236 7.30 -16.54 -14.88
C GLN A 236 6.76 -15.14 -15.13
N VAL A 237 6.65 -14.34 -14.07
CA VAL A 237 6.31 -12.92 -14.15
C VAL A 237 7.59 -12.10 -14.02
N PHE A 238 7.91 -11.34 -15.07
CA PHE A 238 8.97 -10.35 -15.07
C PHE A 238 8.43 -9.00 -14.58
N ALA A 239 9.22 -8.29 -13.79
CA ALA A 239 8.87 -6.97 -13.33
C ALA A 239 8.98 -5.94 -14.46
N ARG A 240 8.03 -5.01 -14.53
CA ARG A 240 8.06 -3.90 -15.48
C ARG A 240 9.00 -2.80 -14.99
N PRO A 241 9.57 -1.99 -15.90
CA PRO A 241 10.38 -0.83 -15.54
C PRO A 241 9.63 0.09 -14.57
N GLY A 242 10.32 0.56 -13.52
CA GLY A 242 9.72 1.27 -12.39
C GLY A 242 9.39 0.40 -11.16
N PHE A 243 9.42 -0.94 -11.29
CA PHE A 243 9.29 -1.81 -10.12
C PHE A 243 10.47 -1.64 -9.16
N ASN A 244 10.17 -1.34 -7.89
CA ASN A 244 11.18 -1.41 -6.83
C ASN A 244 10.58 -1.75 -5.47
N VAL A 245 11.43 -1.95 -4.45
CA VAL A 245 11.01 -2.29 -3.09
C VAL A 245 11.61 -1.31 -2.08
N ILE A 246 10.75 -0.71 -1.25
CA ILE A 246 11.16 -0.07 0.01
C ILE A 246 10.84 -1.06 1.13
N ALA A 247 11.81 -1.35 2.00
CA ALA A 247 11.60 -2.13 3.21
C ALA A 247 11.95 -1.29 4.44
N THR A 248 11.35 -1.60 5.59
CA THR A 248 11.67 -0.93 6.86
C THR A 248 12.02 -1.95 7.95
N ALA A 249 12.97 -1.63 8.82
CA ALA A 249 13.38 -2.52 9.91
C ALA A 249 13.78 -1.74 11.18
N ASN A 250 13.42 -2.29 12.34
CA ASN A 250 13.90 -1.80 13.63
C ASN A 250 15.18 -2.56 14.04
N LEU A 251 16.21 -1.84 14.47
CA LEU A 251 17.55 -2.39 14.72
C LEU A 251 17.75 -3.01 16.11
N ARG A 252 16.81 -2.83 17.04
CA ARG A 252 17.00 -3.11 18.49
C ARG A 252 15.84 -3.86 19.16
N ASP A 253 14.83 -4.27 18.39
CA ASP A 253 13.62 -4.90 18.93
C ASP A 253 13.86 -6.35 19.38
N ARG A 254 13.05 -6.81 20.33
CA ARG A 254 13.01 -8.24 20.74
C ARG A 254 12.02 -8.99 19.87
N GLY A 255 12.38 -10.19 19.41
CA GLY A 255 11.55 -11.01 18.55
C GLY A 255 11.67 -10.70 17.05
N VAL A 256 12.75 -10.02 16.64
CA VAL A 256 13.12 -9.88 15.22
C VAL A 256 14.06 -11.00 14.77
N SER A 257 13.87 -11.45 13.54
CA SER A 257 14.73 -12.39 12.82
C SER A 257 15.91 -11.67 12.19
N GLU A 258 17.11 -12.23 12.26
CA GLU A 258 18.25 -11.67 11.53
C GLU A 258 18.11 -11.94 10.02
N MET A 259 18.18 -10.87 9.22
CA MET A 259 18.14 -10.95 7.75
C MET A 259 19.37 -11.69 7.18
N SER A 260 19.16 -12.53 6.17
CA SER A 260 20.24 -13.30 5.54
C SER A 260 21.31 -12.40 4.90
N ALA A 261 22.54 -12.92 4.81
CA ALA A 261 23.63 -12.22 4.11
C ALA A 261 23.38 -12.12 2.58
N ALA A 262 22.47 -12.91 2.02
CA ALA A 262 22.04 -12.81 0.63
C ALA A 262 21.11 -11.60 0.45
N LEU A 263 20.06 -11.50 1.28
CA LEU A 263 19.07 -10.42 1.18
C LEU A 263 19.63 -9.06 1.59
N LYS A 264 20.47 -8.99 2.64
CA LYS A 264 21.22 -7.78 3.01
C LYS A 264 21.98 -7.20 1.81
N ARG A 265 22.57 -8.04 0.94
CA ARG A 265 23.30 -7.63 -0.28
C ARG A 265 22.39 -7.23 -1.46
N ARG A 266 21.09 -7.03 -1.25
CA ARG A 266 20.13 -6.55 -2.26
C ARG A 266 19.45 -5.22 -1.90
N PHE A 267 19.69 -4.73 -0.70
CA PHE A 267 19.26 -3.43 -0.24
C PHE A 267 20.46 -2.47 -0.10
N ASN A 268 20.28 -1.21 -0.51
CA ASN A 268 21.06 -0.12 0.07
C ASN A 268 20.42 0.23 1.43
N PHE A 269 21.23 0.43 2.46
CA PHE A 269 20.78 0.74 3.82
C PHE A 269 20.80 2.24 4.05
N GLU A 270 19.70 2.78 4.58
CA GLU A 270 19.60 4.19 4.96
C GLU A 270 19.11 4.30 6.40
N VAL A 271 19.92 4.93 7.25
CA VAL A 271 19.65 5.07 8.69
C VAL A 271 18.75 6.29 8.90
N VAL A 272 17.56 6.05 9.44
CA VAL A 272 16.60 7.08 9.82
C VAL A 272 16.71 7.31 11.33
N GLU A 273 17.45 8.35 11.68
CA GLU A 273 17.75 8.74 13.06
C GLU A 273 16.50 9.29 13.78
N PRO A 274 16.46 9.25 15.13
CA PRO A 274 15.42 9.93 15.90
C PRO A 274 15.43 11.45 15.67
N ILE A 275 14.26 12.08 15.73
CA ILE A 275 14.14 13.54 15.73
C ILE A 275 14.85 14.07 16.99
N SER A 276 15.87 14.90 16.80
CA SER A 276 16.73 15.41 17.87
C SER A 276 16.21 16.68 18.54
N ASP A 277 15.17 17.30 17.98
CA ASP A 277 14.46 18.46 18.52
C ASP A 277 12.98 18.13 18.73
N LEU A 278 12.55 18.06 19.98
CA LEU A 278 11.15 17.79 20.38
C LEU A 278 10.20 18.95 20.03
N ALA A 279 10.70 20.10 19.57
CA ALA A 279 9.88 21.18 19.01
C ALA A 279 9.64 21.03 17.49
N ALA A 280 10.18 19.97 16.87
CA ALA A 280 10.03 19.64 15.46
C ALA A 280 9.33 18.28 15.22
N GLU A 281 8.63 17.75 16.23
CA GLU A 281 7.76 16.56 16.16
C GLU A 281 6.28 16.96 15.88
#